data_AF-A0A1F8ADL0-F1
#
_entry.id   AF-A0A1F8ADL0-F1
#
_cell.length_a   1.000
_cell.length_b   1.000
_cell.length_c   1.000
_cell.angle_alpha   90.00
_cell.angle_beta   90.00
_cell.angle_gamma   90.00
#
_symmetry.space_group_name_H-M   'P 1'
#
loop_
_entity.id
_entity.type
_entity.pdbx_description
1 polymer ?
#
loop_
_entity_poly.entity_id
_entity_poly.type
_entity_poly.pdbx_seq_one_letter_code
_entity_poly.pdbx_strand_id
1 'polypeptide(L)'
;MIPPVIYGVSTREKRLSIQLPTMVRYSIKHGYPGVIGDGLAVWNQVHVKDLARGYLTLLHWLEHASCEHVAENPYFFCENGQELSWGQCAAEIGRVLHKAGKVADPTPKTIPPEHYNDLFGEYSGLVIGSNARNRANRLRKLGWEPQEKSTFASLTEDEIPMILQETGEFRGYAAPVASGKFEGKK
;
A
#
# COMPACT_ATOMS: atom_id res chain seq x y z
N MET A 1 9.47 5.43 -13.50
CA MET A 1 8.73 5.96 -12.33
C MET A 1 8.71 4.90 -11.23
N ILE A 2 8.88 5.31 -9.97
CA ILE A 2 8.99 4.45 -8.80
C ILE A 2 7.88 4.86 -7.81
N PRO A 3 6.73 4.16 -7.82
CA PRO A 3 5.65 4.42 -6.86
C PRO A 3 5.94 3.80 -5.48
N PRO A 4 5.32 4.31 -4.41
CA PRO A 4 5.35 3.72 -3.08
C PRO A 4 4.19 2.69 -2.93
N VAL A 5 3.52 2.61 -1.77
CA VAL A 5 2.29 1.82 -1.64
C VAL A 5 1.23 2.37 -2.59
N ILE A 6 0.72 1.50 -3.45
CA ILE A 6 -0.40 1.81 -4.34
C ILE A 6 -1.68 1.35 -3.65
N TYR A 7 -2.65 2.24 -3.49
CA TYR A 7 -3.97 1.93 -2.93
C TYR A 7 -5.10 2.24 -3.93
N GLY A 8 -6.31 1.81 -3.59
CA GLY A 8 -7.51 2.06 -4.37
C GLY A 8 -7.85 0.97 -5.36
N VAL A 9 -9.07 1.07 -5.88
CA VAL A 9 -9.69 0.04 -6.74
C VAL A 9 -9.60 0.46 -8.20
N SER A 10 -9.19 -0.47 -9.07
CA SER A 10 -9.19 -0.21 -10.52
C SER A 10 -10.61 -0.16 -11.08
N THR A 11 -10.87 0.77 -12.00
CA THR A 11 -12.23 0.99 -12.53
C THR A 11 -12.74 -0.20 -13.36
N ARG A 12 -11.90 -0.77 -14.24
CA ARG A 12 -12.32 -1.78 -15.21
C ARG A 12 -12.44 -3.18 -14.60
N GLU A 13 -11.41 -3.59 -13.86
CA GLU A 13 -11.29 -4.95 -13.35
C GLU A 13 -11.76 -5.09 -11.90
N LYS A 14 -12.14 -3.98 -11.25
CA LYS A 14 -12.46 -3.93 -9.82
C LYS A 14 -11.37 -4.63 -9.00
N ARG A 15 -10.11 -4.41 -9.38
CA ARG A 15 -8.96 -5.08 -8.76
C ARG A 15 -8.52 -4.29 -7.54
N LEU A 16 -8.37 -5.01 -6.42
CA LEU A 16 -7.81 -4.47 -5.18
C LEU A 16 -6.30 -4.30 -5.29
N SER A 17 -5.78 -3.39 -4.45
CA SER A 17 -4.36 -3.26 -4.16
C SER A 17 -3.84 -4.44 -3.32
N ILE A 18 -2.60 -4.37 -2.83
CA ILE A 18 -1.93 -5.51 -2.18
C ILE A 18 -1.84 -5.33 -0.66
N GLN A 19 -1.10 -4.32 -0.18
CA GLN A 19 -0.70 -4.22 1.22
C GLN A 19 -1.88 -4.06 2.18
N LEU A 20 -2.70 -3.01 2.01
CA LEU A 20 -3.83 -2.75 2.89
C LEU A 20 -4.88 -3.86 2.81
N PRO A 21 -5.27 -4.37 1.62
CA PRO A 21 -6.16 -5.52 1.52
C PRO A 21 -5.65 -6.78 2.22
N THR A 22 -4.35 -7.09 2.12
CA THR A 22 -3.74 -8.22 2.84
C THR A 22 -3.83 -8.02 4.36
N MET A 23 -3.56 -6.82 4.87
CA MET A 23 -3.74 -6.51 6.30
C MET A 23 -5.20 -6.61 6.75
N VAL A 24 -6.16 -6.19 5.93
CA VAL A 24 -7.60 -6.34 6.21
C VAL A 24 -7.97 -7.82 6.32
N ARG A 25 -7.57 -8.64 5.34
CA ARG A 25 -7.86 -10.08 5.33
C ARG A 25 -7.23 -10.80 6.51
N TYR A 26 -5.98 -10.46 6.85
CA TYR A 26 -5.33 -10.93 8.08
C TYR A 26 -6.18 -10.61 9.30
N SER A 27 -6.65 -9.36 9.40
CA SER A 27 -7.38 -8.88 10.56
C SER A 27 -8.73 -9.58 10.73
N ILE A 28 -9.42 -9.86 9.62
CA ILE A 28 -10.65 -10.67 9.62
C ILE A 28 -10.35 -12.11 10.06
N LYS A 29 -9.29 -12.73 9.52
CA LYS A 29 -8.91 -14.11 9.83
C LYS A 29 -8.57 -14.31 11.31
N HIS A 30 -7.83 -13.37 11.90
CA HIS A 30 -7.31 -13.47 13.26
C HIS A 30 -8.15 -12.72 14.31
N GLY A 31 -9.15 -11.95 13.88
CA GLY A 31 -10.10 -11.27 14.78
C GLY A 31 -9.57 -9.99 15.44
N TYR A 32 -8.40 -9.48 15.01
CA TYR A 32 -7.82 -8.23 15.48
C TYR A 32 -6.95 -7.58 14.39
N PRO A 33 -6.80 -6.23 14.37
CA PRO A 33 -5.89 -5.56 13.46
C PRO A 33 -4.42 -5.85 13.80
N GLY A 34 -3.70 -6.43 12.84
CA GLY A 34 -2.28 -6.79 13.03
C GLY A 34 -1.31 -5.69 12.60
N VAL A 35 -0.19 -5.55 13.32
CA VAL A 35 0.97 -4.75 12.92
C VAL A 35 2.31 -5.48 13.15
N ILE A 36 3.33 -5.22 12.36
CA ILE A 36 4.69 -5.76 12.58
C ILE A 36 5.52 -4.78 13.43
N GLY A 37 6.21 -5.31 14.44
CA GLY A 37 6.95 -4.51 15.43
C GLY A 37 6.02 -3.53 16.14
N ASP A 38 6.52 -2.31 16.37
CA ASP A 38 5.77 -1.22 17.03
C ASP A 38 4.87 -0.44 16.06
N GLY A 39 4.83 -0.80 14.77
CA GLY A 39 4.02 -0.10 13.77
C GLY A 39 4.47 1.32 13.42
N LEU A 40 5.66 1.74 13.87
CA LEU A 40 6.17 3.09 13.67
C LEU A 40 6.72 3.34 12.26
N ALA A 41 7.04 2.27 11.52
CA ALA A 41 7.62 2.41 10.20
C ALA A 41 6.59 2.99 9.20
N VAL A 42 7.03 3.93 8.36
CA VAL A 42 6.18 4.74 7.48
C VAL A 42 6.47 4.49 6.01
N TRP A 43 5.40 4.43 5.21
CA TRP A 43 5.48 4.41 3.75
C TRP A 43 4.64 5.53 3.14
N ASN A 44 5.15 6.12 2.06
CA ASN A 44 4.35 6.99 1.21
C ASN A 44 3.22 6.22 0.52
N GLN A 45 2.21 6.94 0.04
CA GLN A 45 1.02 6.35 -0.57
C GLN A 45 0.72 7.01 -1.92
N VAL A 46 0.06 6.29 -2.82
CA VAL A 46 -0.50 6.86 -4.05
C VAL A 46 -1.74 6.08 -4.48
N HIS A 47 -2.81 6.78 -4.88
CA HIS A 47 -3.97 6.11 -5.44
C HIS A 47 -3.64 5.58 -6.85
N VAL A 48 -4.16 4.42 -7.23
CA VAL A 48 -3.88 3.79 -8.52
C VAL A 48 -4.19 4.68 -9.74
N LYS A 49 -5.24 5.52 -9.66
CA LYS A 49 -5.57 6.49 -10.72
C LYS A 49 -4.66 7.71 -10.75
N ASP A 50 -4.19 8.16 -9.58
CA ASP A 50 -3.18 9.23 -9.49
C ASP A 50 -1.85 8.76 -10.09
N LEU A 51 -1.47 7.52 -9.83
CA LEU A 51 -0.31 6.89 -10.43
C LEU A 51 -0.44 6.80 -11.97
N ALA A 52 -1.62 6.43 -12.47
CA ALA A 52 -1.88 6.41 -13.92
C ALA A 52 -1.72 7.81 -14.55
N ARG A 53 -2.27 8.87 -13.92
CA ARG A 53 -2.05 10.25 -14.36
C ARG A 53 -0.57 10.67 -14.25
N GLY A 54 0.16 10.16 -13.27
CA GLY A 54 1.60 10.35 -13.14
C GLY A 54 2.37 9.77 -14.33
N TYR A 55 2.01 8.55 -14.77
CA TYR A 55 2.57 7.96 -15.98
C TYR A 55 2.27 8.81 -17.21
N LEU A 56 1.02 9.26 -17.39
CA LEU A 56 0.65 10.10 -18.54
C LEU A 56 1.44 11.41 -18.57
N THR A 57 1.57 12.09 -17.42
CA THR A 57 2.36 13.32 -17.31
C THR A 57 3.82 13.08 -17.69
N LEU A 58 4.42 12.01 -17.18
CA LEU A 58 5.80 11.66 -17.47
C LEU A 58 5.99 11.30 -18.96
N LEU A 59 5.08 10.53 -19.55
CA LEU A 59 5.15 10.13 -20.95
C LEU A 59 5.03 11.31 -21.90
N HIS A 60 4.08 12.23 -21.68
CA HIS A 60 3.98 13.46 -22.48
C HIS A 60 5.24 14.33 -22.38
N TRP A 61 5.86 14.41 -21.19
CA TRP A 61 7.13 15.13 -21.07
C TRP A 61 8.26 14.43 -21.85
N LEU A 62 8.31 13.09 -21.82
CA LEU A 62 9.31 12.30 -22.54
C LEU A 62 9.20 12.42 -24.07
N GLU A 63 8.03 12.73 -24.61
CA GLU A 63 7.85 12.98 -26.06
C GLU A 63 8.63 14.21 -26.54
N HIS A 64 9.00 15.11 -25.63
CA HIS A 64 9.69 16.36 -25.94
C HIS A 64 11.08 16.48 -25.29
N ALA A 65 11.39 15.67 -24.28
CA ALA A 65 12.68 15.68 -23.61
C ALA A 65 13.77 15.01 -24.46
N SER A 66 14.97 15.58 -24.50
CA SER A 66 16.11 14.93 -25.14
C SER A 66 16.62 13.74 -24.31
N CYS A 67 17.21 12.75 -24.97
CA CYS A 67 17.76 11.57 -24.30
C CYS A 67 18.82 11.95 -23.25
N GLU A 68 19.65 12.95 -23.54
CA GLU A 68 20.70 13.46 -22.66
C GLU A 68 20.08 14.02 -21.37
N HIS A 69 19.03 14.84 -21.52
CA HIS A 69 18.34 15.43 -20.36
C HIS A 69 17.65 14.39 -19.49
N VAL A 70 17.06 13.35 -20.09
CA VAL A 70 16.47 12.23 -19.34
C VAL A 70 17.56 11.43 -18.62
N ALA A 71 18.69 11.19 -19.28
CA ALA A 71 19.79 10.38 -18.75
C ALA A 71 20.49 11.03 -17.54
N GLU A 72 20.52 12.37 -17.44
CA GLU A 72 21.03 13.09 -16.27
C GLU A 72 20.35 12.64 -14.97
N ASN A 73 19.04 12.36 -15.04
CA ASN A 73 18.30 11.80 -13.92
C ASN A 73 17.03 11.08 -14.43
N PRO A 74 17.03 9.75 -14.53
CA PRO A 74 15.86 9.00 -15.00
C PRO A 74 14.83 8.72 -13.88
N TYR A 75 15.10 9.13 -12.64
CA TYR A 75 14.29 8.75 -11.49
C TYR A 75 13.15 9.72 -11.20
N PHE A 76 11.92 9.20 -11.30
CA PHE A 76 10.68 9.91 -10.93
C PHE A 76 9.95 9.13 -9.85
N PHE A 77 9.53 9.81 -8.78
CA PHE A 77 8.66 9.27 -7.74
C PHE A 77 7.23 9.81 -7.90
N CYS A 78 6.26 9.11 -7.34
CA CYS A 78 4.84 9.46 -7.43
C CYS A 78 4.14 9.11 -6.12
N GLU A 79 3.89 10.11 -5.28
CA GLU A 79 3.25 9.97 -3.96
C GLU A 79 2.27 11.12 -3.71
N ASN A 80 1.25 10.87 -2.90
CA ASN A 80 0.10 11.75 -2.68
C ASN A 80 0.31 12.81 -1.59
N GLY A 81 1.52 12.95 -1.04
CA GLY A 81 1.85 13.85 0.07
C GLY A 81 1.69 13.23 1.46
N GLN A 82 1.07 12.05 1.56
CA GLN A 82 0.88 11.35 2.84
C GLN A 82 2.03 10.36 3.11
N GLU A 83 2.47 10.33 4.37
CA GLU A 83 3.26 9.26 4.95
C GLU A 83 2.44 8.66 6.08
N LEU A 84 2.09 7.38 5.94
CA LEU A 84 1.28 6.67 6.93
C LEU A 84 2.15 5.59 7.57
N SER A 85 2.08 5.49 8.89
CA SER A 85 2.70 4.37 9.60
C SER A 85 1.85 3.12 9.47
N TRP A 86 2.50 1.95 9.49
CA TRP A 86 1.77 0.68 9.47
C TRP A 86 0.83 0.52 10.67
N GLY A 87 1.16 1.14 11.82
CA GLY A 87 0.27 1.23 12.98
C GLY A 87 -0.96 2.09 12.73
N GLN A 88 -0.84 3.23 12.04
CA GLN A 88 -1.98 4.04 11.64
C GLN A 88 -2.89 3.28 10.66
N CYS A 89 -2.30 2.55 9.70
CA CYS A 89 -3.04 1.68 8.80
C CYS A 89 -3.80 0.58 9.55
N ALA A 90 -3.13 -0.11 10.49
CA ALA A 90 -3.76 -1.16 11.30
C ALA A 90 -4.89 -0.60 12.19
N ALA A 91 -4.70 0.58 12.78
CA ALA A 91 -5.72 1.24 13.59
C ALA A 91 -6.98 1.58 12.78
N GLU A 92 -6.81 2.11 11.56
CA GLU A 92 -7.94 2.41 10.69
C GLU A 92 -8.67 1.14 10.24
N ILE A 93 -7.93 0.08 9.89
CA ILE A 93 -8.50 -1.24 9.58
C ILE A 93 -9.33 -1.75 10.76
N GLY A 94 -8.77 -1.68 11.98
CA GLY A 94 -9.44 -2.07 13.22
C GLY A 94 -10.75 -1.32 13.44
N ARG A 95 -10.72 0.01 13.31
CA ARG A 95 -11.89 0.88 13.45
C ARG A 95 -13.00 0.51 12.48
N VAL A 96 -12.67 0.32 11.19
CA VAL A 96 -13.67 0.01 10.16
C VAL A 96 -14.23 -1.40 10.33
N LEU A 97 -13.38 -2.39 10.59
CA LEU A 97 -13.82 -3.78 10.77
C LEU A 97 -14.62 -3.98 12.05
N HIS A 98 -14.30 -3.27 13.13
CA HIS A 98 -15.08 -3.32 14.36
C HIS A 98 -16.48 -2.73 14.14
N LYS A 99 -16.57 -1.59 13.45
CA LYS A 99 -17.86 -1.01 13.05
C LYS A 99 -18.68 -1.98 12.17
N ALA A 100 -18.02 -2.80 11.36
CA ALA A 100 -18.66 -3.82 10.54
C ALA A 100 -18.96 -5.15 11.29
N GLY A 101 -18.64 -5.24 12.60
CA GLY A 101 -18.83 -6.46 13.40
C GLY A 101 -17.92 -7.62 13.00
N LYS A 102 -16.78 -7.33 12.35
CA LYS A 102 -15.83 -8.35 11.84
C LYS A 102 -14.64 -8.59 12.73
N VAL A 103 -14.33 -7.66 13.64
CA VAL A 103 -13.35 -7.83 14.71
C VAL A 103 -13.97 -7.35 16.02
N ALA A 104 -13.65 -8.02 17.12
CA ALA A 104 -14.17 -7.65 18.44
C ALA A 104 -13.33 -6.55 19.12
N ASP A 105 -12.02 -6.58 18.89
CA ASP A 105 -11.07 -5.60 19.45
C ASP A 105 -10.46 -4.78 18.30
N PRO A 106 -10.75 -3.46 18.21
CA PRO A 106 -10.18 -2.60 17.17
C PRO A 106 -8.73 -2.18 17.44
N THR A 107 -8.13 -2.59 18.55
CA THR A 107 -6.78 -2.17 18.95
C THR A 107 -5.71 -2.95 18.19
N PRO A 108 -4.76 -2.28 17.50
CA PRO A 108 -3.65 -2.94 16.85
C PRO A 108 -2.83 -3.82 17.82
N LYS A 109 -2.48 -5.03 17.38
CA LYS A 109 -1.60 -5.95 18.12
C LYS A 109 -0.46 -6.42 17.23
N THR A 110 0.69 -6.69 17.86
CA THR A 110 1.85 -7.22 17.15
C THR A 110 1.54 -8.59 16.56
N ILE A 111 1.77 -8.74 15.26
CA ILE A 111 1.62 -9.99 14.53
C ILE A 111 2.79 -10.89 14.92
N PRO A 112 2.52 -12.08 15.46
CA PRO A 112 3.60 -12.98 15.80
C PRO A 112 4.19 -13.61 14.53
N PRO A 113 5.52 -13.86 14.46
CA PRO A 113 6.19 -14.33 13.24
C PRO A 113 5.61 -15.59 12.61
N GLU A 114 5.04 -16.50 13.41
CA GLU A 114 4.36 -17.71 12.95
C GLU A 114 3.15 -17.42 12.05
N HIS A 115 2.55 -16.23 12.14
CA HIS A 115 1.43 -15.81 11.30
C HIS A 115 1.87 -15.09 10.01
N TYR A 116 3.17 -14.95 9.75
CA TYR A 116 3.66 -14.23 8.56
C TYR A 116 3.26 -14.90 7.24
N ASN A 117 2.97 -16.21 7.24
CA ASN A 117 2.43 -16.91 6.08
C ASN A 117 1.02 -16.42 5.69
N ASP A 118 0.27 -15.82 6.62
CA ASP A 118 -1.01 -15.15 6.32
C ASP A 118 -0.82 -13.71 5.83
N LEU A 119 0.41 -13.31 5.55
CA LEU A 119 0.78 -11.99 5.05
C LEU A 119 1.61 -12.12 3.78
N PHE A 120 2.92 -11.88 3.86
CA PHE A 120 3.88 -11.91 2.76
C PHE A 120 5.00 -12.93 3.01
N GLY A 121 4.75 -13.92 3.87
CA GLY A 121 5.74 -14.92 4.27
C GLY A 121 6.98 -14.29 4.90
N GLU A 122 8.15 -14.76 4.52
CA GLU A 122 9.45 -14.24 5.00
C GLU A 122 9.65 -12.73 4.74
N TYR A 123 8.95 -12.17 3.75
CA TYR A 123 9.06 -10.75 3.39
C TYR A 123 8.12 -9.85 4.20
N SER A 124 7.31 -10.38 5.12
CA SER A 124 6.31 -9.58 5.86
C SER A 124 6.95 -8.38 6.56
N GLY A 125 8.10 -8.57 7.21
CA GLY A 125 8.84 -7.49 7.84
C GLY A 125 9.35 -6.42 6.85
N LEU A 126 9.74 -6.82 5.64
CA LEU A 126 10.15 -5.88 4.60
C LEU A 126 8.95 -5.12 4.02
N VAL A 127 7.84 -5.80 3.74
CA VAL A 127 6.70 -5.23 3.00
C VAL A 127 5.82 -4.35 3.88
N ILE A 128 5.59 -4.73 5.15
CA ILE A 128 4.71 -4.01 6.08
C ILE A 128 5.32 -3.77 7.47
N GLY A 129 6.64 -3.84 7.59
CA GLY A 129 7.38 -3.54 8.82
C GLY A 129 8.59 -2.61 8.64
N SER A 130 8.88 -2.18 7.41
CA SER A 130 10.03 -1.33 7.08
C SER A 130 9.61 0.10 6.73
N ASN A 131 10.58 0.97 6.46
CA ASN A 131 10.34 2.34 5.98
C ASN A 131 10.61 2.45 4.48
N ALA A 132 9.73 3.14 3.75
CA ALA A 132 9.99 3.53 2.36
C ALA A 132 9.43 4.94 2.10
N ARG A 133 10.34 5.92 2.03
CA ARG A 133 10.00 7.34 1.92
C ARG A 133 10.57 7.93 0.64
N ASN A 134 9.75 8.65 -0.12
CA ASN A 134 10.13 9.35 -1.32
C ASN A 134 9.32 10.66 -1.47
N ARG A 135 9.71 11.51 -2.42
CA ARG A 135 9.02 12.76 -2.72
C ARG A 135 8.89 12.94 -4.22
N ALA A 136 7.67 13.18 -4.70
CA ALA A 136 7.39 13.37 -6.12
C ALA A 136 7.79 14.77 -6.66
N ASN A 137 8.90 15.34 -6.18
CA ASN A 137 9.32 16.72 -6.48
C ASN A 137 9.45 16.98 -7.99
N ARG A 138 10.07 16.06 -8.73
CA ARG A 138 10.25 16.20 -10.18
C ARG A 138 8.94 16.04 -10.94
N LEU A 139 8.10 15.09 -10.55
CA LEU A 139 6.82 14.86 -11.20
C LEU A 139 5.88 16.07 -11.00
N ARG A 140 5.88 16.67 -9.80
CA ARG A 140 5.14 17.92 -9.53
C ARG A 140 5.63 19.11 -10.34
N LYS A 141 6.95 19.22 -10.60
CA LYS A 141 7.49 20.25 -11.51
C LYS A 141 7.00 20.09 -12.95
N LEU A 142 6.51 18.92 -13.35
CA LEU A 142 5.87 18.68 -14.64
C LEU A 142 4.35 18.97 -14.62
N GLY A 143 3.82 19.53 -13.52
CA GLY A 143 2.40 19.87 -13.40
C GLY A 143 1.50 18.73 -12.88
N TRP A 144 2.06 17.60 -12.46
CA TRP A 144 1.28 16.53 -11.83
C TRP A 144 0.92 16.85 -10.38
N GLU A 145 -0.30 16.51 -9.99
CA GLU A 145 -0.77 16.53 -8.60
C GLU A 145 -1.76 15.38 -8.33
N PRO A 146 -1.84 14.86 -7.09
CA PRO A 146 -2.83 13.86 -6.72
C PRO A 146 -4.23 14.49 -6.64
N GLN A 147 -5.24 13.75 -7.10
CA GLN A 147 -6.64 14.21 -7.22
C GLN A 147 -7.65 13.24 -6.62
N GLU A 148 -7.22 12.05 -6.18
CA GLU A 148 -8.15 11.01 -5.67
C GLU A 148 -8.32 11.09 -4.17
N LYS A 149 -9.23 10.24 -3.66
CA LYS A 149 -9.46 10.05 -2.23
C LYS A 149 -8.14 9.79 -1.49
N SER A 150 -8.08 10.23 -0.23
CA SER A 150 -7.02 9.83 0.68
C SER A 150 -7.01 8.32 0.89
N THR A 151 -5.88 7.78 1.36
CA THR A 151 -5.72 6.33 1.56
C THR A 151 -6.80 5.74 2.46
N PHE A 152 -7.12 6.38 3.58
CA PHE A 152 -8.14 5.87 4.51
C PHE A 152 -9.57 6.04 4.02
N ALA A 153 -9.87 7.09 3.25
CA ALA A 153 -11.18 7.23 2.62
C ALA A 153 -11.40 6.13 1.57
N SER A 154 -10.45 5.91 0.68
CA SER A 154 -10.46 4.79 -0.29
C SER A 154 -10.60 3.43 0.42
N LEU A 155 -9.81 3.21 1.48
CA LEU A 155 -9.83 1.96 2.22
C LEU A 155 -11.20 1.67 2.84
N THR A 156 -11.80 2.69 3.47
CA THR A 156 -13.09 2.58 4.16
C THR A 156 -14.26 2.45 3.19
N GLU A 157 -14.27 3.25 2.13
CA GLU A 157 -15.43 3.41 1.26
C GLU A 157 -15.44 2.40 0.11
N ASP A 158 -14.26 1.97 -0.36
CA ASP A 158 -14.13 1.17 -1.58
C ASP A 158 -13.53 -0.21 -1.29
N GLU A 159 -12.35 -0.29 -0.67
CA GLU A 159 -11.58 -1.55 -0.58
C GLU A 159 -12.15 -2.53 0.46
N ILE A 160 -12.40 -2.10 1.70
CA ILE A 160 -12.96 -2.98 2.75
C ILE A 160 -14.34 -3.53 2.35
N PRO A 161 -15.30 -2.73 1.86
CA PRO A 161 -16.61 -3.25 1.43
C PRO A 161 -16.52 -4.35 0.37
N MET A 162 -15.51 -4.31 -0.51
CA MET A 162 -15.27 -5.36 -1.49
C MET A 162 -14.68 -6.62 -0.84
N ILE A 163 -13.71 -6.47 0.07
CA ILE A 163 -13.13 -7.61 0.80
C ILE A 163 -14.19 -8.33 1.64
N LEU A 164 -15.14 -7.60 2.23
CA LEU A 164 -16.23 -8.19 3.01
C LEU A 164 -17.21 -9.04 2.17
N GLN A 165 -17.16 -8.94 0.84
CA GLN A 165 -17.95 -9.77 -0.08
C GLN A 165 -17.19 -11.04 -0.50
N GLU A 166 -15.90 -11.17 -0.17
CA GLU A 166 -15.12 -12.37 -0.46
C GLU A 166 -15.61 -13.55 0.38
N THR A 167 -15.79 -14.71 -0.27
CA THR A 167 -16.21 -15.95 0.40
C THR A 167 -15.11 -17.01 0.43
N GLY A 168 -13.96 -16.72 -0.19
CA GLY A 168 -12.82 -17.62 -0.25
C GLY A 168 -12.01 -17.64 1.04
N GLU A 169 -11.34 -18.77 1.31
CA GLU A 169 -10.38 -18.85 2.40
C GLU A 169 -9.13 -18.01 2.08
N PHE A 170 -8.71 -17.18 3.02
CA PHE A 170 -7.48 -16.40 2.91
C PHE A 170 -6.29 -17.18 3.49
N ARG A 171 -5.22 -17.32 2.68
CA ARG A 171 -4.00 -18.08 3.00
C ARG A 171 -2.73 -17.24 2.82
N GLY A 172 -2.84 -15.91 2.97
CA GLY A 172 -1.76 -14.98 2.68
C GLY A 172 -1.67 -14.54 1.22
N TYR A 173 -0.79 -13.60 0.95
CA TYR A 173 -0.47 -13.12 -0.39
C TYR A 173 0.62 -13.99 -1.01
N ALA A 174 0.23 -14.80 -2.00
CA ALA A 174 1.09 -15.84 -2.58
C ALA A 174 1.91 -15.38 -3.81
N ALA A 175 1.64 -14.18 -4.36
CA ALA A 175 2.38 -13.71 -5.52
C ALA A 175 3.75 -13.15 -5.12
N PRO A 176 4.72 -13.04 -6.06
CA PRO A 176 6.02 -12.47 -5.77
C PRO A 176 5.92 -11.03 -5.23
N VAL A 177 6.56 -10.78 -4.10
CA VAL A 177 6.56 -9.48 -3.40
C VAL A 177 7.93 -8.79 -3.39
N ALA A 178 8.98 -9.55 -3.73
CA ALA A 178 10.35 -9.08 -3.86
C ALA A 178 11.06 -9.84 -4.98
N SER A 179 12.01 -9.20 -5.65
CA SER A 179 12.83 -9.79 -6.72
C SER A 179 14.15 -10.40 -6.23
N GLY A 180 14.39 -10.45 -4.91
CA GLY A 180 15.64 -10.95 -4.31
C GLY A 180 15.39 -11.70 -3.00
N LYS A 181 16.38 -12.49 -2.57
CA LYS A 181 16.33 -13.23 -1.30
C LYS A 181 16.51 -12.27 -0.12
N PHE A 182 15.62 -12.33 0.87
CA PHE A 182 15.75 -11.56 2.10
C PHE A 182 16.58 -12.32 3.14
N GLU A 183 17.86 -11.97 3.29
CA GLU A 183 18.71 -12.48 4.37
C GLU A 183 18.57 -11.55 5.59
N GLY A 184 17.43 -11.61 6.27
CA GLY A 184 17.21 -10.85 7.49
C GLY A 184 18.15 -11.33 8.59
N LYS A 185 19.15 -10.51 8.96
CA LYS A 185 19.87 -10.72 10.23
C LYS A 185 18.91 -10.44 11.38
N LYS A 186 18.70 -11.46 12.22
CA LYS A 186 17.91 -11.42 13.45
C LYS A 186 18.43 -10.37 14.43
#